data_AF-A0A1J1HAV8-F1
#
_entry.id   AF-A0A1J1HAV8-F1
#
_cell.length_a   1.000
_cell.length_b   1.000
_cell.length_c   1.000
_cell.angle_alpha   90.00
_cell.angle_beta   90.00
_cell.angle_gamma   90.00
#
_symmetry.space_group_name_H-M   'P 1'
#
loop_
_entity.id
_entity.type
_entity.pdbx_description
1 polymer ?
#
loop_
_entity_poly.entity_id
_entity_poly.type
_entity_poly.pdbx_seq_one_letter_code
_entity_poly.pdbx_strand_id
1 'polypeptide(L)'
;MPNLYFVIRWLCKAIVRSLFRDVNVINPENVPLYGSVIFVGNHNNQFIDACVLVANIPRQVKFIVAEKSMKRAVIGKLASIIGCISVKRPEDLKFKGIGNILWETGDIKIRGVNTRFRLDVQIGDKLMTQNKIFCVTKIESETELFIQGAINIECDDKVNGVPFKIIPKVNQSDVYNLVTNSLKNGDTIGIFPEGGSHDRTNLLPLKPGVAIMTLCALADGIEDVSIIPVGLSYSKLYQLQGCVTLFYGNAIMVSQDLCKDYNNNHRETISKLLTRIEEGMRSCMLTSKDHETSRCIELCVSLYTPERMTISKNKIYNNLQLFCKMFWKFGNTKVIKNLCYQLQCYEKLLQANKIKDDEVWMLKQSTSAATLKFIEHICSVIFCVIFGMTFSLLWLPLVLISIHLAEKHREDALKNSTVKIQGCDVVSSYKVLVLIVLLPTFNLFYGLIFSLYLYKTWLKRIIFTFLSICILPICYYINLNYSVQIPTLLRQMKILLKVICGKINVWRDNERELISTRHELQLKVRELVSTLGPNVSDDFLEQLYRNIPKFVVDADTKRLIRGKDDWVPILQRSQLEYKEEIL
;
A
#
# COMPACT_ATOMS: atom_id res chain seq x y z
N MET A 1 0.92 -30.15 -5.38
CA MET A 1 1.89 -30.19 -6.49
C MET A 1 2.94 -29.09 -6.30
N PRO A 2 4.03 -29.36 -5.55
CA PRO A 2 5.07 -28.37 -5.24
C PRO A 2 5.62 -27.64 -6.49
N ASN A 3 5.77 -28.39 -7.59
CA ASN A 3 6.25 -27.89 -8.88
C ASN A 3 5.39 -26.74 -9.44
N LEU A 4 4.08 -26.77 -9.21
CA LEU A 4 3.17 -25.75 -9.73
C LEU A 4 3.23 -24.46 -8.90
N TYR A 5 3.51 -24.55 -7.60
CA TYR A 5 3.76 -23.39 -6.74
C TYR A 5 5.04 -22.65 -7.16
N PHE A 6 6.12 -23.38 -7.53
CA PHE A 6 7.34 -22.75 -8.02
C PHE A 6 7.11 -21.92 -9.29
N VAL A 7 6.29 -22.41 -10.22
CA VAL A 7 5.90 -21.67 -11.44
C VAL A 7 5.13 -20.41 -11.08
N ILE A 8 4.16 -20.50 -10.16
CA ILE A 8 3.41 -19.33 -9.72
C ILE A 8 4.30 -18.33 -8.99
N ARG A 9 5.21 -18.78 -8.12
CA ARG A 9 6.14 -17.91 -7.42
C ARG A 9 7.07 -17.20 -8.40
N TRP A 10 7.54 -17.89 -9.44
CA TRP A 10 8.31 -17.29 -10.53
C TRP A 10 7.48 -16.23 -11.28
N LEU A 11 6.22 -16.54 -11.60
CA LEU A 11 5.30 -15.58 -12.24
C LEU A 11 5.06 -14.35 -11.35
N CYS A 12 4.80 -14.53 -10.06
CA CYS A 12 4.67 -13.43 -9.10
C CYS A 12 5.95 -12.59 -9.04
N LYS A 13 7.14 -13.21 -9.05
CA LYS A 13 8.42 -12.47 -9.11
C LYS A 13 8.55 -11.66 -10.41
N ALA A 14 8.16 -12.22 -11.55
CA ALA A 14 8.18 -11.51 -12.84
C ALA A 14 7.20 -10.32 -12.85
N ILE A 15 5.98 -10.52 -12.33
CA ILE A 15 4.98 -9.46 -12.18
C ILE A 15 5.50 -8.36 -11.27
N VAL A 16 5.98 -8.71 -10.07
CA VAL A 16 6.49 -7.75 -9.08
C VAL A 16 7.67 -6.95 -9.64
N ARG A 17 8.62 -7.59 -10.34
CA ARG A 17 9.75 -6.89 -10.97
C ARG A 17 9.33 -5.97 -12.11
N SER A 18 8.27 -6.32 -12.85
CA SER A 18 7.72 -5.49 -13.92
C SER A 18 6.96 -4.27 -13.37
N LEU A 19 6.23 -4.46 -12.28
CA LEU A 19 5.43 -3.42 -11.63
C LEU A 19 6.23 -2.49 -10.73
N PHE A 20 7.27 -2.99 -10.09
CA PHE A 20 8.05 -2.23 -9.12
C PHE A 20 9.50 -2.19 -9.57
N ARG A 21 10.03 -0.97 -9.66
CA ARG A 21 11.46 -0.75 -9.93
C ARG A 21 12.29 -1.32 -8.78
N ASP A 22 11.79 -1.13 -7.56
CA ASP A 22 12.47 -1.47 -6.34
C ASP A 22 11.53 -2.21 -5.39
N VAL A 23 12.02 -3.34 -4.87
CA VAL A 23 11.35 -4.18 -3.87
C VAL A 23 12.30 -4.25 -2.67
N ASN A 24 11.99 -3.49 -1.62
CA ASN A 24 12.80 -3.50 -0.41
C ASN A 24 12.19 -4.47 0.59
N VAL A 25 13.02 -5.34 1.14
CA VAL A 25 12.61 -6.26 2.21
C VAL A 25 13.37 -5.88 3.47
N ILE A 26 12.63 -5.54 4.52
CA ILE A 26 13.16 -5.14 5.82
C ILE A 26 12.91 -6.27 6.81
N ASN A 27 13.95 -6.59 7.56
CA ASN A 27 14.04 -7.68 8.54
C ASN A 27 13.64 -9.07 7.99
N PRO A 28 14.20 -9.52 6.85
CA PRO A 28 13.91 -10.87 6.32
C PRO A 28 14.22 -12.00 7.32
N GLU A 29 15.15 -11.77 8.27
CA GLU A 29 15.52 -12.69 9.34
C GLU A 29 14.38 -12.99 10.32
N ASN A 30 13.36 -12.13 10.41
CA ASN A 30 12.19 -12.34 11.27
C ASN A 30 11.24 -13.42 10.73
N VAL A 31 11.47 -13.92 9.51
CA VAL A 31 10.61 -14.93 8.88
C VAL A 31 11.03 -16.34 9.31
N PRO A 32 10.19 -17.09 10.05
CA PRO A 32 10.52 -18.45 10.46
C PRO A 32 10.57 -19.40 9.26
N LEU A 33 11.61 -20.22 9.17
CA LEU A 33 11.78 -21.20 8.09
C LEU A 33 10.88 -22.44 8.26
N TYR A 34 10.53 -22.79 9.49
CA TYR A 34 9.73 -23.96 9.85
C TYR A 34 8.60 -23.59 10.83
N GLY A 35 7.76 -24.55 11.21
CA GLY A 35 6.67 -24.37 12.17
C GLY A 35 5.42 -23.70 11.60
N SER A 36 4.35 -23.64 12.40
CA SER A 36 3.05 -23.09 12.00
C SER A 36 3.09 -21.56 12.00
N VAL A 37 2.96 -20.95 10.82
CA VAL A 37 3.13 -19.49 10.65
C VAL A 37 1.90 -18.85 10.02
N ILE A 38 1.45 -17.74 10.60
CA ILE A 38 0.41 -16.87 10.04
C ILE A 38 1.00 -15.49 9.75
N PHE A 39 1.07 -15.11 8.48
CA PHE A 39 1.39 -13.75 8.06
C PHE A 39 0.15 -12.87 8.06
N VAL A 40 0.26 -11.73 8.72
CA VAL A 40 -0.84 -10.77 8.88
C VAL A 40 -0.43 -9.44 8.29
N GLY A 41 -1.01 -9.06 7.15
CA GLY A 41 -0.63 -7.85 6.41
C GLY A 41 -1.74 -6.81 6.31
N ASN A 42 -1.37 -5.55 6.07
CA ASN A 42 -2.32 -4.52 5.62
C ASN A 42 -2.67 -4.69 4.14
N HIS A 43 -3.84 -4.20 3.71
CA HIS A 43 -4.36 -4.46 2.37
C HIS A 43 -4.56 -3.18 1.55
N ASN A 44 -3.52 -2.77 0.83
CA ASN A 44 -3.55 -1.50 0.09
C ASN A 44 -3.74 -1.69 -1.43
N ASN A 45 -3.53 -2.90 -1.96
CA ASN A 45 -3.44 -3.09 -3.41
C ASN A 45 -3.97 -4.46 -3.89
N GLN A 46 -5.04 -4.97 -3.28
CA GLN A 46 -5.74 -6.20 -3.67
C GLN A 46 -4.81 -7.37 -4.04
N PHE A 47 -4.85 -7.83 -5.29
CA PHE A 47 -4.11 -8.99 -5.78
C PHE A 47 -2.58 -8.78 -5.76
N ILE A 48 -2.13 -7.54 -5.91
CA ILE A 48 -0.70 -7.20 -5.87
C ILE A 48 -0.11 -7.46 -4.49
N ASP A 49 -0.85 -7.20 -3.40
CA ASP A 49 -0.36 -7.45 -2.04
C ASP A 49 0.00 -8.94 -1.87
N ALA A 50 -0.88 -9.84 -2.29
CA ALA A 50 -0.62 -11.28 -2.26
C ALA A 50 0.55 -11.67 -3.18
N CYS A 51 0.64 -11.11 -4.39
CA CYS A 51 1.76 -11.37 -5.30
C CYS A 51 3.11 -10.95 -4.71
N VAL A 52 3.16 -9.79 -4.05
CA VAL A 52 4.35 -9.25 -3.39
C VAL A 52 4.78 -10.17 -2.25
N LEU A 53 3.83 -10.66 -1.45
CA LEU A 53 4.12 -11.61 -0.37
C LEU A 53 4.60 -12.97 -0.90
N VAL A 54 3.92 -13.57 -1.89
CA VAL A 54 4.35 -14.85 -2.52
C VAL A 54 5.74 -14.74 -3.14
N ALA A 55 6.06 -13.60 -3.76
CA ALA A 55 7.36 -13.39 -4.39
C ALA A 55 8.52 -13.37 -3.37
N ASN A 56 8.30 -12.80 -2.19
CA ASN A 56 9.36 -12.47 -1.22
C ASN A 56 9.40 -13.41 0.00
N ILE A 57 8.30 -14.06 0.37
CA ILE A 57 8.31 -15.04 1.48
C ILE A 57 9.02 -16.32 1.01
N PRO A 58 10.00 -16.85 1.78
CA PRO A 58 10.77 -18.03 1.38
C PRO A 58 9.94 -19.34 1.31
N ARG A 59 8.74 -19.35 1.90
CA ARG A 59 7.86 -20.51 2.06
C ARG A 59 6.63 -20.49 1.14
N GLN A 60 5.90 -21.60 1.09
CA GLN A 60 4.59 -21.64 0.45
C GLN A 60 3.54 -20.94 1.31
N VAL A 61 2.87 -19.91 0.77
CA VAL A 61 1.85 -19.15 1.50
C VAL A 61 0.47 -19.43 0.92
N LYS A 62 -0.42 -19.96 1.75
CA LYS A 62 -1.84 -20.17 1.41
C LYS A 62 -2.66 -19.00 1.91
N PHE A 63 -3.24 -18.22 1.00
CA PHE A 63 -4.04 -17.06 1.39
C PHE A 63 -5.49 -17.42 1.69
N ILE A 64 -6.09 -16.67 2.61
CA ILE A 64 -7.52 -16.70 2.84
C ILE A 64 -8.20 -15.72 1.87
N VAL A 65 -8.98 -16.25 0.92
CA VAL A 65 -9.53 -15.50 -0.21
C VAL A 65 -11.05 -15.55 -0.20
N ALA A 66 -11.70 -14.42 -0.51
CA ALA A 66 -13.15 -14.36 -0.63
C ALA A 66 -13.67 -15.31 -1.73
N GLU A 67 -14.75 -16.04 -1.48
CA GLU A 67 -15.35 -16.98 -2.45
C GLU A 67 -15.71 -16.29 -3.78
N LYS A 68 -16.17 -15.03 -3.73
CA LYS A 68 -16.43 -14.21 -4.93
C LYS A 68 -15.19 -14.04 -5.81
N SER A 69 -14.01 -13.90 -5.22
CA SER A 69 -12.74 -13.82 -5.94
C SER A 69 -12.30 -15.17 -6.48
N MET A 70 -12.57 -16.26 -5.75
CA MET A 70 -12.30 -17.64 -6.19
C MET A 70 -13.12 -18.04 -7.42
N LYS A 71 -14.31 -17.45 -7.63
CA LYS A 71 -15.14 -17.70 -8.81
C LYS A 71 -14.66 -16.99 -10.09
N ARG A 72 -13.68 -16.09 -10.00
CA ARG A 72 -13.13 -15.38 -11.17
C ARG A 72 -12.16 -16.29 -11.93
N ALA A 73 -12.24 -16.33 -13.26
CA ALA A 73 -11.52 -17.31 -14.09
C ALA A 73 -10.00 -17.32 -13.89
N VAL A 74 -9.33 -16.16 -13.87
CA VAL A 74 -7.86 -16.08 -13.72
C VAL A 74 -7.46 -16.18 -12.25
N ILE A 75 -8.05 -15.35 -11.38
CA ILE A 75 -7.71 -15.28 -9.95
C ILE A 75 -8.01 -16.63 -9.26
N GLY A 76 -9.17 -17.22 -9.51
CA GLY A 76 -9.59 -18.47 -8.91
C GLY A 76 -8.70 -19.65 -9.28
N LYS A 77 -8.30 -19.74 -10.55
CA LYS A 77 -7.36 -20.79 -11.01
C LYS A 77 -5.99 -20.64 -10.34
N LEU A 78 -5.42 -19.43 -10.32
CA LEU A 78 -4.13 -19.18 -9.66
C LEU A 78 -4.20 -19.44 -8.15
N ALA A 79 -5.25 -18.96 -7.48
CA ALA A 79 -5.45 -19.16 -6.05
C ALA A 79 -5.64 -20.64 -5.69
N SER A 80 -6.37 -21.40 -6.51
CA SER A 80 -6.54 -22.85 -6.34
C SER A 80 -5.20 -23.60 -6.42
N ILE A 81 -4.35 -23.24 -7.39
CA ILE A 81 -3.01 -23.84 -7.53
C ILE A 81 -2.11 -23.54 -6.33
N ILE A 82 -2.17 -22.31 -5.79
CA ILE A 82 -1.42 -21.93 -4.58
C ILE A 82 -1.90 -22.72 -3.35
N GLY A 83 -3.14 -23.22 -3.37
CA GLY A 83 -3.80 -23.84 -2.24
C GLY A 83 -4.47 -22.83 -1.31
N CYS A 84 -4.93 -21.69 -1.84
CA CYS A 84 -5.67 -20.69 -1.08
C CYS A 84 -6.99 -21.25 -0.53
N ILE A 85 -7.36 -20.78 0.66
CA ILE A 85 -8.56 -21.22 1.37
C ILE A 85 -9.70 -20.24 1.06
N SER A 86 -10.81 -20.76 0.54
CA SER A 86 -11.99 -19.97 0.19
C SER A 86 -12.83 -19.64 1.41
N VAL A 87 -13.26 -18.39 1.55
CA VAL A 87 -14.13 -17.93 2.65
C VAL A 87 -15.36 -17.24 2.12
N LYS A 88 -16.51 -17.73 2.57
CA LYS A 88 -17.82 -17.10 2.35
C LYS A 88 -17.95 -15.89 3.26
N ARG A 89 -18.10 -14.71 2.68
CA ARG A 89 -18.34 -13.47 3.43
C ARG A 89 -19.85 -13.23 3.47
N PRO A 90 -20.46 -12.99 4.64
CA PRO A 90 -21.89 -12.68 4.73
C PRO A 90 -22.27 -11.49 3.83
N GLU A 91 -21.38 -10.50 3.71
CA GLU A 91 -21.58 -9.32 2.88
C GLU A 91 -21.69 -9.61 1.37
N ASP A 92 -21.07 -10.69 0.88
CA ASP A 92 -21.13 -11.08 -0.53
C ASP A 92 -22.41 -11.84 -0.87
N LEU A 93 -23.11 -12.39 0.13
CA LEU A 93 -24.34 -13.17 -0.02
C LEU A 93 -25.60 -12.34 0.23
N LYS A 94 -25.48 -11.01 0.25
CA LYS A 94 -26.60 -10.08 0.46
C LYS A 94 -27.60 -10.20 -0.70
N PHE A 95 -28.87 -10.44 -0.38
CA PHE A 95 -29.96 -10.39 -1.34
C PHE A 95 -31.10 -9.48 -0.86
N LYS A 96 -31.92 -8.99 -1.79
CA LYS A 96 -33.07 -8.13 -1.47
C LYS A 96 -34.18 -9.01 -0.89
N GLY A 97 -34.71 -8.64 0.28
CA GLY A 97 -35.88 -9.30 0.84
C GLY A 97 -37.15 -8.95 0.06
N ILE A 98 -38.12 -9.86 0.07
CA ILE A 98 -39.44 -9.63 -0.53
C ILE A 98 -40.31 -8.90 0.51
N GLY A 99 -40.95 -7.81 0.09
CA GLY A 99 -41.79 -6.98 0.95
C GLY A 99 -41.01 -5.91 1.72
N ASN A 100 -41.68 -5.31 2.70
CA ASN A 100 -41.16 -4.23 3.54
C ASN A 100 -41.25 -4.61 5.01
N ILE A 101 -40.42 -3.99 5.85
CA ILE A 101 -40.45 -4.19 7.31
C ILE A 101 -40.80 -2.93 8.07
N LEU A 102 -41.50 -3.13 9.18
CA LEU A 102 -42.02 -2.16 10.12
C LEU A 102 -41.57 -2.56 11.53
N TRP A 103 -41.26 -1.58 12.36
CA TRP A 103 -40.96 -1.81 13.77
C TRP A 103 -41.40 -0.62 14.62
N GLU A 104 -41.66 -0.89 15.89
CA GLU A 104 -41.98 0.13 16.89
C GLU A 104 -40.78 0.33 17.84
N THR A 105 -40.68 1.54 18.41
CA THR A 105 -39.63 1.88 19.36
C THR A 105 -39.82 1.14 20.68
N GLY A 106 -38.75 0.50 21.16
CA GLY A 106 -38.76 -0.31 22.38
C GLY A 106 -39.18 -1.76 22.16
N ASP A 107 -39.70 -2.09 20.97
CA ASP A 107 -40.14 -3.45 20.66
C ASP A 107 -38.96 -4.33 20.20
N ILE A 108 -39.08 -5.64 20.39
CA ILE A 108 -38.12 -6.67 19.93
C ILE A 108 -38.66 -7.34 18.65
N LYS A 109 -39.88 -6.96 18.24
CA LYS A 109 -40.62 -7.55 17.13
C LYS A 109 -40.53 -6.67 15.89
N ILE A 110 -40.30 -7.31 14.74
CA ILE A 110 -40.40 -6.69 13.42
C ILE A 110 -41.60 -7.30 12.71
N ARG A 111 -42.46 -6.42 12.19
CA ARG A 111 -43.63 -6.78 11.37
C ARG A 111 -43.31 -6.55 9.89
N GLY A 112 -43.71 -7.48 9.04
CA GLY A 112 -43.50 -7.43 7.61
C GLY A 112 -44.80 -7.13 6.87
N VAL A 113 -44.71 -6.29 5.83
CA VAL A 113 -45.77 -6.02 4.86
C VAL A 113 -45.42 -6.73 3.56
N ASN A 114 -46.28 -7.66 3.12
CA ASN A 114 -46.06 -8.50 1.94
C ASN A 114 -44.75 -9.31 1.99
N THR A 115 -44.36 -9.77 3.18
CA THR A 115 -43.15 -10.58 3.41
C THR A 115 -43.42 -12.07 3.45
N ARG A 116 -42.38 -12.89 3.27
CA ARG A 116 -42.41 -14.35 3.41
C ARG A 116 -41.27 -14.83 4.32
N PHE A 117 -41.30 -14.43 5.59
CA PHE A 117 -40.17 -14.63 6.49
C PHE A 117 -39.78 -16.09 6.75
N ARG A 118 -40.70 -17.07 6.72
CA ARG A 118 -40.31 -18.47 6.97
C ARG A 118 -39.51 -19.08 5.82
N LEU A 119 -39.71 -18.59 4.60
CA LEU A 119 -39.01 -19.04 3.41
C LEU A 119 -37.70 -18.27 3.20
N ASP A 120 -37.75 -16.96 3.39
CA ASP A 120 -36.65 -16.06 2.99
C ASP A 120 -35.58 -15.88 4.07
N VAL A 121 -35.91 -16.12 5.35
CA VAL A 121 -35.05 -15.80 6.50
C VAL A 121 -34.81 -17.03 7.35
N GLN A 122 -33.56 -17.20 7.81
CA GLN A 122 -33.18 -18.22 8.77
C GLN A 122 -32.77 -17.61 10.12
N ILE A 123 -32.80 -18.42 11.18
CA ILE A 123 -32.41 -17.98 12.53
C ILE A 123 -30.92 -17.60 12.53
N GLY A 124 -30.64 -16.37 12.98
CA GLY A 124 -29.30 -15.79 13.03
C GLY A 124 -28.92 -14.98 11.79
N ASP A 125 -29.79 -14.88 10.78
CA ASP A 125 -29.62 -13.96 9.66
C ASP A 125 -29.70 -12.50 10.15
N LYS A 126 -29.13 -11.59 9.37
CA LYS A 126 -29.20 -10.15 9.65
C LYS A 126 -30.04 -9.42 8.61
N LEU A 127 -30.96 -8.59 9.06
CA LEU A 127 -31.77 -7.72 8.22
C LEU A 127 -31.12 -6.34 8.16
N MET A 128 -30.71 -5.91 6.98
CA MET A 128 -30.07 -4.62 6.73
C MET A 128 -31.04 -3.67 6.03
N THR A 129 -31.34 -2.56 6.69
CA THR A 129 -32.04 -1.40 6.09
C THR A 129 -31.02 -0.34 5.67
N GLN A 130 -31.47 0.82 5.19
CA GLN A 130 -30.57 1.89 4.75
C GLN A 130 -29.59 2.33 5.85
N ASN A 131 -30.01 2.32 7.12
CA ASN A 131 -29.22 2.84 8.24
C ASN A 131 -28.96 1.84 9.38
N LYS A 132 -29.50 0.62 9.36
CA LYS A 132 -29.44 -0.31 10.51
C LYS A 132 -29.32 -1.77 10.12
N ILE A 133 -28.82 -2.57 11.06
CA ILE A 133 -28.68 -4.02 10.93
C ILE A 133 -29.32 -4.68 12.16
N PHE A 134 -30.33 -5.52 11.95
CA PHE A 134 -31.01 -6.27 12.99
C PHE A 134 -30.64 -7.75 12.89
N CYS A 135 -30.33 -8.42 14.00
CA CYS A 135 -30.03 -9.86 14.01
C CYS A 135 -31.27 -10.66 14.42
N VAL A 136 -31.68 -11.63 13.61
CA VAL A 136 -32.90 -12.42 13.82
C VAL A 136 -32.66 -13.52 14.85
N THR A 137 -33.50 -13.58 15.88
CA THR A 137 -33.41 -14.58 16.97
C THR A 137 -34.46 -15.67 16.83
N LYS A 138 -35.69 -15.31 16.47
CA LYS A 138 -36.81 -16.25 16.32
C LYS A 138 -37.75 -15.78 15.21
N ILE A 139 -38.33 -16.72 14.47
CA ILE A 139 -39.33 -16.44 13.44
C ILE A 139 -40.66 -16.98 13.93
N GLU A 140 -41.69 -16.15 14.02
CA GLU A 140 -43.02 -16.52 14.52
C GLU A 140 -43.95 -16.89 13.35
N SER A 141 -44.04 -16.01 12.36
CA SER A 141 -44.92 -16.17 11.18
C SER A 141 -44.26 -15.61 9.91
N GLU A 142 -44.97 -15.67 8.78
CA GLU A 142 -44.51 -15.06 7.50
C GLU A 142 -44.36 -13.53 7.57
N THR A 143 -45.03 -12.92 8.54
CA THR A 143 -45.11 -11.47 8.74
C THR A 143 -44.47 -11.00 10.04
N GLU A 144 -44.02 -11.91 10.91
CA GLU A 144 -43.51 -11.53 12.22
C GLU A 144 -42.24 -12.29 12.61
N LEU A 145 -41.22 -11.54 13.01
CA LEU A 145 -39.94 -12.08 13.51
C LEU A 145 -39.44 -11.28 14.72
N PHE A 146 -38.64 -11.93 15.53
CA PHE A 146 -37.97 -11.36 16.70
C PHE A 146 -36.50 -11.13 16.41
N ILE A 147 -35.97 -10.07 17.00
CA ILE A 147 -34.58 -9.69 16.84
C ILE A 147 -33.80 -9.70 18.16
N GLN A 148 -32.50 -9.45 18.08
CA GLN A 148 -31.61 -9.39 19.22
C GLN A 148 -31.55 -7.95 19.78
N GLY A 149 -32.18 -7.73 20.93
CA GLY A 149 -32.23 -6.43 21.62
C GLY A 149 -33.42 -5.56 21.22
N ALA A 150 -33.79 -4.63 22.09
CA ALA A 150 -34.88 -3.68 21.85
C ALA A 150 -34.50 -2.61 20.83
N ILE A 151 -35.45 -2.19 19.99
CA ILE A 151 -35.21 -1.21 18.93
C ILE A 151 -35.35 0.21 19.48
N ASN A 152 -34.24 0.89 19.74
CA ASN A 152 -34.26 2.25 20.31
C ASN A 152 -34.50 3.38 19.29
N ILE A 153 -34.98 3.07 18.08
CA ILE A 153 -35.01 4.03 16.99
C ILE A 153 -36.30 3.91 16.19
N GLU A 154 -36.94 5.03 15.90
CA GLU A 154 -38.19 5.06 15.13
C GLU A 154 -38.01 4.52 13.70
N CYS A 155 -39.11 3.99 13.17
CA CYS A 155 -39.22 3.53 11.79
C CYS A 155 -39.42 4.73 10.86
N ASP A 156 -38.63 4.81 9.79
CA ASP A 156 -38.63 5.94 8.85
C ASP A 156 -39.97 6.08 8.11
N ASP A 157 -40.65 4.96 7.83
CA ASP A 157 -41.99 4.92 7.27
C ASP A 157 -42.84 3.89 8.05
N LYS A 158 -43.75 4.37 8.90
CA LYS A 158 -44.66 3.54 9.70
C LYS A 158 -45.88 3.04 8.90
N VAL A 159 -46.09 3.52 7.67
CA VAL A 159 -47.30 3.23 6.87
C VAL A 159 -47.02 2.20 5.77
N ASN A 160 -45.98 2.41 4.95
CA ASN A 160 -45.65 1.49 3.85
C ASN A 160 -44.50 0.53 4.16
N GLY A 161 -43.77 0.80 5.25
CA GLY A 161 -42.61 0.02 5.67
C GLY A 161 -41.36 0.28 4.84
N VAL A 162 -40.21 -0.16 5.36
CA VAL A 162 -38.89 0.10 4.78
C VAL A 162 -38.40 -1.12 4.00
N PRO A 163 -37.84 -0.96 2.78
CA PRO A 163 -37.22 -2.07 2.07
C PRO A 163 -35.96 -2.55 2.79
N PHE A 164 -35.76 -3.86 2.80
CA PHE A 164 -34.65 -4.49 3.53
C PHE A 164 -33.86 -5.47 2.66
N LYS A 165 -32.63 -5.73 3.07
CA LYS A 165 -31.75 -6.76 2.51
C LYS A 165 -31.47 -7.80 3.58
N ILE A 166 -31.38 -9.06 3.18
CA ILE A 166 -31.07 -10.17 4.08
C ILE A 166 -29.60 -10.53 3.91
N ILE A 167 -28.90 -10.65 5.05
CA ILE A 167 -27.51 -11.10 5.14
C ILE A 167 -27.53 -12.47 5.83
N PRO A 168 -27.30 -13.57 5.09
CA PRO A 168 -27.40 -14.90 5.66
C PRO A 168 -26.28 -15.18 6.65
N LYS A 169 -26.58 -15.95 7.69
CA LYS A 169 -25.58 -16.47 8.63
C LYS A 169 -24.72 -17.52 7.93
N VAL A 170 -23.42 -17.26 7.89
CA VAL A 170 -22.45 -18.18 7.29
C VAL A 170 -21.79 -19.02 8.38
N ASN A 171 -21.81 -20.34 8.22
CA ASN A 171 -21.00 -21.24 9.04
C ASN A 171 -19.53 -21.14 8.60
N GLN A 172 -18.64 -20.80 9.54
CA GLN A 172 -17.20 -20.63 9.28
C GLN A 172 -16.36 -21.81 9.80
N SER A 173 -16.98 -22.83 10.41
CA SER A 173 -16.27 -23.98 10.98
C SER A 173 -15.41 -24.72 9.96
N ASP A 174 -15.90 -24.88 8.73
CA ASP A 174 -15.15 -25.56 7.66
C ASP A 174 -13.85 -24.84 7.32
N VAL A 175 -13.88 -23.50 7.29
CA VAL A 175 -12.70 -22.66 7.03
C VAL A 175 -11.69 -22.82 8.16
N TYR A 176 -12.17 -22.80 9.41
CA TYR A 176 -11.30 -22.98 10.58
C TYR A 176 -10.62 -24.35 10.58
N ASN A 177 -11.37 -25.42 10.28
CA ASN A 177 -10.81 -26.76 10.18
C ASN A 177 -9.73 -26.87 9.07
N LEU A 178 -9.97 -26.26 7.90
CA LEU A 178 -8.99 -26.24 6.81
C LEU A 178 -7.70 -25.49 7.18
N VAL A 179 -7.84 -24.37 7.91
CA VAL A 179 -6.71 -23.58 8.40
C VAL A 179 -5.93 -24.35 9.45
N THR A 180 -6.62 -24.95 10.43
CA THR A 180 -6.00 -25.79 11.46
C THR A 180 -5.23 -26.95 10.85
N ASN A 181 -5.83 -27.69 9.91
CA ASN A 181 -5.16 -28.79 9.20
C ASN A 181 -3.93 -28.32 8.43
N SER A 182 -3.99 -27.13 7.81
CA SER A 182 -2.82 -26.56 7.12
C SER A 182 -1.71 -26.20 8.11
N LEU A 183 -2.06 -25.58 9.24
CA LEU A 183 -1.09 -25.23 10.28
C LEU A 183 -0.44 -26.47 10.92
N LYS A 184 -1.20 -27.54 11.15
CA LYS A 184 -0.68 -28.84 11.62
C LYS A 184 0.36 -29.45 10.67
N ASN A 185 0.17 -29.27 9.36
CA ASN A 185 1.12 -29.72 8.35
C ASN A 185 2.38 -28.83 8.24
N GLY A 186 2.50 -27.78 9.07
CA GLY A 186 3.59 -26.80 8.99
C GLY A 186 3.47 -25.85 7.79
N ASP A 187 2.28 -25.75 7.18
CA ASP A 187 2.04 -24.79 6.12
C ASP A 187 1.99 -23.36 6.69
N THR A 188 2.13 -22.39 5.78
CA THR A 188 2.03 -20.97 6.11
C THR A 188 0.71 -20.40 5.60
N ILE A 189 0.01 -19.66 6.46
CA ILE A 189 -1.22 -18.94 6.10
C ILE A 189 -0.94 -17.45 5.91
N GLY A 190 -1.49 -16.85 4.87
CA GLY A 190 -1.50 -15.41 4.66
C GLY A 190 -2.90 -14.83 4.83
N ILE A 191 -3.06 -13.80 5.66
CA ILE A 191 -4.34 -13.13 5.88
C ILE A 191 -4.18 -11.61 5.94
N PHE A 192 -5.21 -10.93 5.42
CA PHE A 192 -5.39 -9.49 5.57
C PHE A 192 -6.59 -9.24 6.51
N PRO A 193 -6.36 -9.03 7.82
CA PRO A 193 -7.41 -9.02 8.85
C PRO A 193 -8.38 -7.83 8.76
N GLU A 194 -8.06 -6.79 7.99
CA GLU A 194 -8.99 -5.69 7.67
C GLU A 194 -10.23 -6.19 6.89
N GLY A 195 -10.10 -7.31 6.18
CA GLY A 195 -11.18 -7.95 5.43
C GLY A 195 -11.50 -7.29 4.08
N GLY A 196 -10.81 -6.23 3.68
CA GLY A 196 -10.94 -5.59 2.38
C GLY A 196 -9.85 -4.55 2.15
N SER A 197 -9.55 -4.24 0.88
CA SER A 197 -8.51 -3.28 0.54
C SER A 197 -8.98 -1.84 0.57
N HIS A 198 -8.10 -0.91 0.93
CA HIS A 198 -8.41 0.52 1.01
C HIS A 198 -7.21 1.45 0.76
N ASP A 199 -7.52 2.71 0.46
CA ASP A 199 -6.52 3.76 0.19
C ASP A 199 -6.10 4.57 1.43
N ARG A 200 -6.64 4.26 2.63
CA ARG A 200 -6.39 5.03 3.86
C ARG A 200 -4.95 4.89 4.36
N THR A 201 -4.45 5.93 5.00
CA THR A 201 -3.11 6.00 5.63
C THR A 201 -3.03 5.32 6.99
N ASN A 202 -4.14 4.78 7.50
CA ASN A 202 -4.22 4.14 8.80
C ASN A 202 -4.89 2.77 8.69
N LEU A 203 -4.55 1.89 9.63
CA LEU A 203 -5.10 0.54 9.75
C LEU A 203 -6.59 0.60 10.12
N LEU A 204 -7.42 -0.13 9.38
CA LEU A 204 -8.83 -0.35 9.74
C LEU A 204 -8.94 -1.32 10.92
N PRO A 205 -10.07 -1.29 11.68
CA PRO A 205 -10.31 -2.27 12.73
C PRO A 205 -10.19 -3.70 12.23
N LEU A 206 -9.42 -4.51 12.96
CA LEU A 206 -9.16 -5.89 12.59
C LEU A 206 -10.37 -6.79 12.85
N LYS A 207 -10.66 -7.70 11.92
CA LYS A 207 -11.66 -8.76 12.12
C LYS A 207 -11.10 -9.86 13.03
N PRO A 208 -11.92 -10.47 13.90
CA PRO A 208 -11.46 -11.44 14.89
C PRO A 208 -10.99 -12.79 14.32
N GLY A 209 -11.23 -13.04 13.03
CA GLY A 209 -10.98 -14.35 12.41
C GLY A 209 -9.55 -14.85 12.60
N VAL A 210 -8.53 -13.98 12.54
CA VAL A 210 -7.13 -14.40 12.73
C VAL A 210 -6.84 -14.95 14.13
N ALA A 211 -7.39 -14.29 15.15
CA ALA A 211 -7.26 -14.72 16.54
C ALA A 211 -8.02 -16.03 16.78
N ILE A 212 -9.24 -16.14 16.25
CA ILE A 212 -10.06 -17.37 16.35
C ILE A 212 -9.34 -18.55 15.69
N MET A 213 -8.86 -18.38 14.46
CA MET A 213 -8.13 -19.43 13.74
C MET A 213 -6.88 -19.90 14.49
N THR A 214 -6.14 -18.97 15.09
CA THR A 214 -4.95 -19.30 15.89
C THR A 214 -5.32 -20.12 17.13
N LEU A 215 -6.32 -19.67 17.88
CA LEU A 215 -6.78 -20.33 19.11
C LEU A 215 -7.40 -21.71 18.82
N CYS A 216 -8.19 -21.83 17.75
CA CYS A 216 -8.72 -23.12 17.29
C CYS A 216 -7.60 -24.10 16.91
N ALA A 217 -6.52 -23.63 16.30
CA ALA A 217 -5.41 -24.48 15.91
C ALA A 217 -4.61 -24.99 17.14
N LEU A 218 -4.42 -24.14 18.15
CA LEU A 218 -3.81 -24.52 19.43
C LEU A 218 -4.68 -25.52 20.22
N ALA A 219 -6.00 -25.29 20.24
CA ALA A 219 -6.96 -26.19 20.89
C ALA A 219 -6.96 -27.60 20.26
N ASP A 220 -6.64 -27.70 18.97
CA ASP A 220 -6.59 -28.95 18.22
C ASP A 220 -5.23 -29.67 18.31
N GLY A 221 -4.32 -29.19 19.18
CA GLY A 221 -3.08 -29.89 19.55
C GLY A 221 -1.78 -29.35 18.93
N ILE A 222 -1.78 -28.14 18.37
CA ILE A 222 -0.54 -27.45 17.98
C ILE A 222 0.08 -26.80 19.23
N GLU A 223 1.40 -26.96 19.42
CA GLU A 223 2.11 -26.41 20.58
C GLU A 223 2.23 -24.88 20.51
N ASP A 224 2.67 -24.35 19.37
CA ASP A 224 2.87 -22.93 19.14
C ASP A 224 2.48 -22.48 17.72
N VAL A 225 2.01 -21.24 17.62
CA VAL A 225 1.76 -20.58 16.34
C VAL A 225 2.47 -19.23 16.32
N SER A 226 3.30 -19.04 15.30
CA SER A 226 4.01 -17.78 15.05
C SER A 226 3.16 -16.86 14.20
N ILE A 227 2.72 -15.72 14.74
CA ILE A 227 2.06 -14.67 13.97
C ILE A 227 3.09 -13.61 13.58
N ILE A 228 3.30 -13.42 12.27
CA ILE A 228 4.24 -12.42 11.73
C ILE A 228 3.45 -11.24 11.15
N PRO A 229 3.47 -10.05 11.80
CA PRO A 229 2.89 -8.86 11.21
C PRO A 229 3.76 -8.38 10.03
N VAL A 230 3.10 -7.98 8.95
CA VAL A 230 3.76 -7.50 7.72
C VAL A 230 3.22 -6.13 7.33
N GLY A 231 4.12 -5.15 7.23
CA GLY A 231 3.81 -3.84 6.69
C GLY A 231 4.11 -3.78 5.19
N LEU A 232 3.09 -3.50 4.38
CA LEU A 232 3.22 -3.20 2.95
C LEU A 232 3.08 -1.69 2.74
N SER A 233 4.12 -1.07 2.20
CA SER A 233 4.12 0.35 1.86
C SER A 233 4.47 0.56 0.39
N TYR A 234 3.67 1.38 -0.28
CA TYR A 234 3.80 1.69 -1.70
C TYR A 234 4.09 3.18 -1.87
N SER A 235 5.18 3.55 -2.54
CA SER A 235 5.50 4.97 -2.78
C SER A 235 4.53 5.62 -3.77
N LYS A 236 4.03 4.84 -4.74
CA LYS A 236 3.07 5.25 -5.75
C LYS A 236 2.13 4.10 -6.05
N LEU A 237 0.93 4.14 -5.47
CA LEU A 237 -0.04 3.04 -5.54
C LEU A 237 -0.52 2.71 -6.98
N TYR A 238 -0.47 3.67 -7.91
CA TYR A 238 -1.15 3.59 -9.23
C TYR A 238 -0.22 3.58 -10.45
N GLN A 239 1.04 3.98 -10.26
CA GLN A 239 2.01 4.10 -11.34
C GLN A 239 2.81 2.81 -11.47
N LEU A 240 2.97 2.36 -12.71
CA LEU A 240 3.94 1.31 -13.02
C LEU A 240 5.34 1.79 -12.64
N GLN A 241 6.15 0.87 -12.15
CA GLN A 241 7.50 1.10 -11.61
C GLN A 241 7.55 1.98 -10.35
N GLY A 242 6.58 1.81 -9.45
CA GLY A 242 6.70 2.30 -8.09
C GLY A 242 7.80 1.59 -7.29
N CYS A 243 7.92 1.96 -6.02
CA CYS A 243 8.69 1.21 -5.03
C CYS A 243 7.70 0.53 -4.08
N VAL A 244 7.95 -0.72 -3.75
CA VAL A 244 7.26 -1.42 -2.66
C VAL A 244 8.27 -1.76 -1.57
N THR A 245 7.88 -1.52 -0.32
CA THR A 245 8.65 -1.92 0.85
C THR A 245 7.82 -2.89 1.68
N LEU A 246 8.41 -4.06 1.95
CA LEU A 246 7.88 -5.08 2.83
C LEU A 246 8.66 -5.00 4.14
N PHE A 247 7.95 -4.85 5.25
CA PHE A 247 8.53 -4.85 6.58
C PHE A 247 8.01 -6.06 7.36
N TYR A 248 8.90 -6.96 7.76
CA TYR A 248 8.57 -8.08 8.63
C TYR A 248 8.78 -7.69 10.09
N GLY A 249 7.69 -7.61 10.85
CA GLY A 249 7.77 -7.33 12.28
C GLY A 249 8.23 -8.53 13.09
N ASN A 250 8.42 -8.30 14.39
CA ASN A 250 8.82 -9.35 15.32
C ASN A 250 7.70 -10.39 15.44
N ALA A 251 8.10 -11.67 15.54
CA ALA A 251 7.18 -12.77 15.68
C ALA A 251 6.40 -12.69 17.00
N ILE A 252 5.07 -12.72 16.89
CA ILE A 252 4.16 -12.86 18.03
C ILE A 252 3.95 -14.36 18.25
N MET A 253 4.69 -14.91 19.21
CA MET A 253 4.53 -16.30 19.61
C MET A 253 3.26 -16.46 20.45
N VAL A 254 2.38 -17.36 20.03
CA VAL A 254 1.15 -17.73 20.73
C VAL A 254 1.31 -19.17 21.19
N SER A 255 1.49 -19.36 22.50
CA SER A 255 1.61 -20.66 23.15
C SER A 255 0.26 -21.19 23.62
N GLN A 256 0.23 -22.47 23.97
CA GLN A 256 -0.94 -23.17 24.49
C GLN A 256 -1.50 -22.58 25.80
N ASP A 257 -0.74 -21.77 26.53
CA ASP A 257 -1.22 -21.15 27.78
C ASP A 257 -2.42 -20.22 27.54
N LEU A 258 -2.40 -19.48 26.43
CA LEU A 258 -3.52 -18.64 25.99
C LEU A 258 -4.78 -19.46 25.67
N CYS A 259 -4.64 -20.76 25.38
CA CYS A 259 -5.78 -21.64 25.14
C CYS A 259 -6.53 -21.98 26.45
N LYS A 260 -5.84 -22.04 27.59
CA LYS A 260 -6.48 -22.24 28.90
C LYS A 260 -7.35 -21.04 29.26
N ASP A 261 -6.84 -19.83 29.00
CA ASP A 261 -7.58 -18.58 29.18
C ASP A 261 -8.76 -18.46 28.21
N TYR A 262 -8.63 -19.00 26.99
CA TYR A 262 -9.70 -19.03 26.01
C TYR A 262 -10.91 -19.81 26.51
N ASN A 263 -10.72 -21.00 27.08
CA ASN A 263 -11.81 -21.84 27.61
C ASN A 263 -12.58 -21.16 28.76
N ASN A 264 -11.92 -20.29 29.52
CA ASN A 264 -12.55 -19.53 30.60
C ASN A 264 -13.27 -18.28 30.09
N ASN A 265 -12.62 -17.48 29.24
CA ASN A 265 -13.18 -16.23 28.72
C ASN A 265 -12.84 -16.00 27.23
N HIS A 266 -13.69 -16.53 26.36
CA HIS A 266 -13.47 -16.52 24.91
C HIS A 266 -13.28 -15.10 24.34
N ARG A 267 -14.12 -14.13 24.76
CA ARG A 267 -14.13 -12.79 24.16
C ARG A 267 -12.92 -11.97 24.57
N GLU A 268 -12.54 -12.04 25.84
CA GLU A 268 -11.42 -11.26 26.38
C GLU A 268 -10.10 -11.74 25.78
N THR A 269 -9.89 -13.05 25.69
CA THR A 269 -8.68 -13.64 25.10
C THR A 269 -8.54 -13.29 23.63
N ILE A 270 -9.62 -13.34 22.85
CA ILE A 270 -9.63 -12.89 21.45
C ILE A 270 -9.26 -11.41 21.37
N SER A 271 -9.85 -10.56 22.21
CA SER A 271 -9.57 -9.12 22.21
C SER A 271 -8.11 -8.83 22.54
N LYS A 272 -7.54 -9.48 23.57
CA LYS A 272 -6.12 -9.33 23.96
C LYS A 272 -5.19 -9.72 22.81
N LEU A 273 -5.45 -10.86 22.16
CA LEU A 273 -4.63 -11.31 21.03
C LEU A 273 -4.77 -10.36 19.82
N LEU A 274 -5.97 -9.88 19.52
CA LEU A 274 -6.18 -8.91 18.45
C LEU A 274 -5.45 -7.59 18.70
N THR A 275 -5.48 -7.07 19.93
CA THR A 275 -4.73 -5.85 20.29
C THR A 275 -3.23 -6.06 20.07
N ARG A 276 -2.67 -7.19 20.49
CA ARG A 276 -1.24 -7.52 20.25
C ARG A 276 -0.90 -7.60 18.76
N ILE A 277 -1.79 -8.20 17.95
CA ILE A 277 -1.63 -8.26 16.48
C ILE A 277 -1.73 -6.87 15.86
N GLU A 278 -2.69 -6.05 16.31
CA GLU A 278 -2.87 -4.68 15.82
C GLU A 278 -1.64 -3.80 16.11
N GLU A 279 -1.11 -3.86 17.33
CA GLU A 279 0.13 -3.18 17.71
C GLU A 279 1.31 -3.65 16.86
N GLY A 280 1.44 -4.96 16.65
CA GLY A 280 2.43 -5.56 15.76
C GLY A 280 2.33 -5.02 14.33
N MET A 281 1.13 -5.00 13.74
CA MET A 281 0.90 -4.43 12.41
C MET A 281 1.21 -2.93 12.35
N ARG A 282 0.73 -2.14 13.32
CA ARG A 282 0.99 -0.69 13.40
C ARG A 282 2.48 -0.39 13.48
N SER A 283 3.25 -1.22 14.18
CA SER A 283 4.71 -1.06 14.27
C SER A 283 5.43 -1.29 12.94
N CYS A 284 4.82 -2.04 12.01
CA CYS A 284 5.38 -2.35 10.70
C CYS A 284 4.94 -1.38 9.61
N MET A 285 3.87 -0.61 9.83
CA MET A 285 3.26 0.26 8.83
C MET A 285 3.70 1.72 8.99
N LEU A 286 3.79 2.43 7.86
CA LEU A 286 3.87 3.89 7.85
C LEU A 286 2.45 4.44 8.02
N THR A 287 2.08 4.78 9.27
CA THR A 287 0.76 5.31 9.57
C THR A 287 0.77 6.82 9.72
N SER A 288 -0.27 7.49 9.23
CA SER A 288 -0.50 8.92 9.43
C SER A 288 -1.99 9.21 9.59
N LYS A 289 -2.33 10.36 10.18
CA LYS A 289 -3.72 10.81 10.33
C LYS A 289 -4.39 11.04 8.96
N ASP A 290 -3.62 11.59 8.04
CA ASP A 290 -4.07 12.07 6.74
C ASP A 290 -2.90 12.07 5.73
N HIS A 291 -3.24 12.22 4.45
CA HIS A 291 -2.24 12.24 3.37
C HIS A 291 -1.32 13.46 3.43
N GLU A 292 -1.77 14.62 3.93
CA GLU A 292 -0.92 15.81 4.02
C GLU A 292 0.15 15.61 5.10
N THR A 293 -0.23 15.08 6.26
CA THR A 293 0.73 14.70 7.31
C THR A 293 1.72 13.66 6.81
N SER A 294 1.29 12.68 5.99
CA SER A 294 2.20 11.69 5.39
C SER A 294 3.28 12.37 4.52
N ARG A 295 2.89 13.32 3.68
CA ARG A 295 3.83 14.09 2.85
C ARG A 295 4.78 14.93 3.70
N CYS A 296 4.28 15.55 4.77
CA CYS A 296 5.12 16.30 5.71
C CYS A 296 6.17 15.39 6.39
N ILE A 297 5.79 14.17 6.78
CA ILE A 297 6.71 13.18 7.35
C ILE A 297 7.80 12.79 6.34
N GLU A 298 7.42 12.51 5.09
CA GLU A 298 8.37 12.20 4.02
C GLU A 298 9.37 13.33 3.78
N LEU A 299 8.89 14.57 3.70
CA LEU A 299 9.75 15.75 3.56
C LEU A 299 10.66 15.94 4.77
N CYS A 300 10.16 15.77 5.99
CA CYS A 300 10.96 15.84 7.21
C CYS A 300 12.13 14.84 7.18
N VAL A 301 11.90 13.59 6.78
CA VAL A 301 12.98 12.58 6.70
C VAL A 301 14.00 12.95 5.62
N SER A 302 13.54 13.47 4.48
CA SER A 302 14.41 13.97 3.40
C SER A 302 15.28 15.15 3.86
N LEU A 303 14.68 16.09 4.60
CA LEU A 303 15.36 17.28 5.11
C LEU A 303 16.33 16.97 6.26
N TYR A 304 15.97 16.02 7.13
CA TYR A 304 16.83 15.55 8.21
C TYR A 304 18.13 14.94 7.66
N THR A 305 18.00 14.14 6.61
CA THR A 305 19.11 13.46 5.93
C THR A 305 20.16 14.46 5.40
N PRO A 306 21.44 14.31 5.76
CA PRO A 306 22.52 15.13 5.23
C PRO A 306 22.60 15.12 3.70
N GLU A 307 22.92 16.26 3.09
CA GLU A 307 22.98 16.34 1.62
C GLU A 307 24.09 15.46 1.06
N ARG A 308 23.82 14.81 -0.09
CA ARG A 308 24.75 13.90 -0.80
C ARG A 308 25.04 12.57 -0.10
N MET A 309 24.53 12.35 1.10
CA MET A 309 24.68 11.06 1.78
C MET A 309 23.79 10.02 1.10
N THR A 310 24.39 8.93 0.60
CA THR A 310 23.65 7.78 0.11
C THR A 310 23.27 6.89 1.28
N ILE A 311 21.96 6.81 1.57
CA ILE A 311 21.43 6.01 2.67
C ILE A 311 20.70 4.79 2.10
N SER A 312 20.92 3.62 2.70
CA SER A 312 20.16 2.41 2.36
C SER A 312 18.66 2.63 2.60
N LYS A 313 17.80 2.14 1.71
CA LYS A 313 16.35 2.32 1.79
C LYS A 313 15.74 1.81 3.12
N ASN A 314 16.32 0.75 3.71
CA ASN A 314 15.90 0.22 5.01
C ASN A 314 16.06 1.27 6.12
N LYS A 315 17.19 1.98 6.17
CA LYS A 315 17.43 3.08 7.13
C LYS A 315 16.48 4.25 6.92
N ILE A 316 16.16 4.60 5.67
CA ILE A 316 15.17 5.65 5.36
C ILE A 316 13.79 5.24 5.86
N TYR A 317 13.38 3.98 5.63
CA TYR A 317 12.10 3.46 6.10
C TYR A 317 12.01 3.45 7.64
N ASN A 318 13.07 3.02 8.33
CA ASN A 318 13.16 3.08 9.78
C ASN A 318 13.01 4.51 10.29
N ASN A 319 13.65 5.48 9.63
CA ASN A 319 13.47 6.90 9.95
C ASN A 319 12.02 7.35 9.71
N LEU A 320 11.38 6.96 8.61
CA LEU A 320 9.96 7.26 8.38
C LEU A 320 9.08 6.73 9.51
N GLN A 321 9.32 5.50 9.98
CA GLN A 321 8.59 4.95 11.13
C GLN A 321 8.80 5.77 12.41
N LEU A 322 10.04 6.18 12.71
CA LEU A 322 10.34 7.04 13.86
C LEU A 322 9.60 8.38 13.77
N PHE A 323 9.65 9.03 12.61
CA PHE A 323 8.93 10.29 12.40
C PHE A 323 7.41 10.09 12.46
N CYS A 324 6.85 8.99 11.95
CA CYS A 324 5.44 8.64 12.14
C CYS A 324 5.07 8.59 13.63
N LYS A 325 5.85 7.89 14.46
CA LYS A 325 5.62 7.82 15.92
C LYS A 325 5.65 9.21 16.57
N MET A 326 6.62 10.04 16.19
CA MET A 326 6.74 11.41 16.69
C MET A 326 5.51 12.27 16.31
N PHE A 327 5.06 12.21 15.04
CA PHE A 327 3.90 12.96 14.56
C PHE A 327 2.58 12.45 15.16
N TRP A 328 2.47 11.17 15.48
CA TRP A 328 1.32 10.64 16.23
C TRP A 328 1.25 11.21 17.65
N LYS A 329 2.38 11.24 18.36
CA LYS A 329 2.44 11.73 19.76
C LYS A 329 2.28 13.25 19.85
N PHE A 330 2.96 14.00 18.98
CA PHE A 330 3.06 15.46 19.08
C PHE A 330 2.32 16.23 17.98
N GLY A 331 1.60 15.57 17.07
CA GLY A 331 1.03 16.21 15.88
C GLY A 331 0.04 17.35 16.17
N ASN A 332 -0.53 17.41 17.36
CA ASN A 332 -1.45 18.49 17.76
C ASN A 332 -0.73 19.73 18.32
N THR A 333 0.58 19.64 18.59
CA THR A 333 1.37 20.76 19.14
C THR A 333 1.50 21.90 18.13
N LYS A 334 1.58 23.14 18.64
CA LYS A 334 1.75 24.35 17.80
C LYS A 334 3.03 24.27 16.96
N VAL A 335 4.09 23.66 17.50
CA VAL A 335 5.39 23.49 16.83
C VAL A 335 5.25 22.65 15.56
N ILE A 336 4.65 21.45 15.66
CA ILE A 336 4.47 20.58 14.48
C ILE A 336 3.51 21.20 13.46
N LYS A 337 2.41 21.83 13.91
CA LYS A 337 1.49 22.52 12.99
C LYS A 337 2.17 23.64 12.20
N ASN A 338 3.01 24.44 12.86
CA ASN A 338 3.77 25.50 12.20
C ASN A 338 4.79 24.91 11.20
N LEU A 339 5.49 23.83 11.57
CA LEU A 339 6.40 23.15 10.65
C LEU A 339 5.66 22.59 9.43
N CYS A 340 4.51 21.94 9.61
CA CYS A 340 3.69 21.43 8.50
C CYS A 340 3.29 22.56 7.55
N TYR A 341 2.87 23.72 8.07
CA TYR A 341 2.55 24.88 7.24
C TYR A 341 3.75 25.34 6.40
N GLN A 342 4.94 25.45 7.01
CA GLN A 342 6.15 25.85 6.30
C GLN A 342 6.58 24.81 5.24
N LEU A 343 6.44 23.51 5.55
CA LEU A 343 6.69 22.43 4.60
C LEU A 343 5.72 22.46 3.42
N GLN A 344 4.44 22.78 3.65
CA GLN A 344 3.45 22.95 2.59
C GLN A 344 3.79 24.14 1.68
N CYS A 345 4.25 25.27 2.25
CA CYS A 345 4.73 26.39 1.44
C CYS A 345 5.96 26.01 0.61
N TYR A 346 6.91 25.28 1.19
CA TYR A 346 8.07 24.77 0.46
C TYR A 346 7.69 23.78 -0.64
N GLU A 347 6.71 22.89 -0.40
CA GLU A 347 6.19 21.98 -1.43
C GLU A 347 5.59 22.75 -2.61
N LYS A 348 4.85 23.85 -2.36
CA LYS A 348 4.35 24.73 -3.43
C LYS A 348 5.48 25.38 -4.22
N LEU A 349 6.57 25.81 -3.57
CA LEU A 349 7.76 26.35 -4.25
C LEU A 349 8.46 25.31 -5.14
N LEU A 350 8.57 24.06 -4.66
CA LEU A 350 9.09 22.93 -5.44
C LEU A 350 8.23 22.66 -6.68
N GLN A 351 6.90 22.65 -6.50
CA GLN A 351 5.94 22.44 -7.59
C GLN A 351 6.00 23.56 -8.64
N ALA A 352 6.07 24.83 -8.20
CA ALA A 352 6.20 25.99 -9.09
C ALA A 352 7.47 25.92 -9.95
N ASN A 353 8.58 25.47 -9.36
CA ASN A 353 9.86 25.31 -10.06
C ASN A 353 9.96 24.01 -10.87
N LYS A 354 9.02 23.06 -10.70
CA LYS A 354 9.04 21.70 -11.25
C LYS A 354 10.30 20.93 -10.85
N ILE A 355 10.73 21.07 -9.59
CA ILE A 355 11.90 20.42 -8.99
C ILE A 355 11.43 19.55 -7.83
N LYS A 356 12.08 18.41 -7.60
CA LYS A 356 11.84 17.59 -6.40
C LYS A 356 12.86 17.92 -5.31
N ASP A 357 12.52 17.67 -4.04
CA ASP A 357 13.41 17.95 -2.91
C ASP A 357 14.79 17.26 -3.05
N ASP A 358 14.81 16.01 -3.53
CA ASP A 358 16.02 15.22 -3.77
C ASP A 358 16.90 15.76 -4.91
N GLU A 359 16.41 16.71 -5.70
CA GLU A 359 17.10 17.33 -6.83
C GLU A 359 17.58 18.76 -6.52
N VAL A 360 17.16 19.36 -5.39
CA VAL A 360 17.50 20.76 -5.04
C VAL A 360 19.01 20.97 -4.91
N TRP A 361 19.75 19.96 -4.46
CA TRP A 361 21.22 20.04 -4.35
C TRP A 361 21.91 20.26 -5.70
N MET A 362 21.27 19.91 -6.83
CA MET A 362 21.85 20.13 -8.17
C MET A 362 21.96 21.63 -8.50
N LEU A 363 21.11 22.48 -7.91
CA LEU A 363 21.17 23.93 -8.07
C LEU A 363 22.44 24.55 -7.44
N LYS A 364 23.08 23.83 -6.51
CA LYS A 364 24.30 24.25 -5.81
C LYS A 364 25.58 23.88 -6.55
N GLN A 365 25.49 23.21 -7.69
CA GLN A 365 26.69 22.80 -8.43
C GLN A 365 27.39 24.01 -9.05
N SER A 366 28.72 23.94 -9.12
CA SER A 366 29.51 24.84 -9.96
C SER A 366 29.17 24.63 -11.44
N THR A 367 29.35 25.66 -12.27
CA THR A 367 29.08 25.60 -13.71
C THR A 367 29.81 24.44 -14.40
N SER A 368 31.06 24.15 -14.06
CA SER A 368 31.85 23.04 -14.62
C SER A 368 31.32 21.65 -14.23
N ALA A 369 30.98 21.44 -12.96
CA ALA A 369 30.34 20.20 -12.51
C ALA A 369 28.97 20.01 -13.18
N ALA A 370 28.20 21.09 -13.32
CA ALA A 370 26.89 21.06 -13.96
C ALA A 370 26.98 20.72 -15.46
N THR A 371 27.98 21.26 -16.19
CA THR A 371 28.19 20.90 -17.61
C THR A 371 28.58 19.43 -17.78
N LEU A 372 29.48 18.90 -16.95
CA LEU A 372 29.85 17.48 -17.01
C LEU A 372 28.63 16.58 -16.75
N LYS A 373 27.85 16.87 -15.70
CA LYS A 373 26.62 16.14 -15.39
C LYS A 373 25.56 16.28 -16.48
N PHE A 374 25.50 17.42 -17.16
CA PHE A 374 24.57 17.61 -18.27
C PHE A 374 24.93 16.71 -19.47
N ILE A 375 26.22 16.59 -19.81
CA ILE A 375 26.70 15.68 -20.86
C ILE A 375 26.41 14.21 -20.48
N GLU A 376 26.68 13.81 -19.24
CA GLU A 376 26.36 12.46 -18.73
C GLU A 376 24.86 12.13 -18.88
N HIS A 377 23.99 13.09 -18.56
CA HIS A 377 22.55 12.92 -18.74
C HIS A 377 22.13 12.88 -20.21
N ILE A 378 22.77 13.63 -21.12
CA ILE A 378 22.52 13.50 -22.58
C ILE A 378 22.80 12.09 -23.04
N CYS A 379 23.97 11.54 -22.72
CA CYS A 379 24.34 10.17 -23.07
C CYS A 379 23.32 9.16 -22.49
N SER A 380 22.92 9.37 -21.24
CA SER A 380 21.94 8.53 -20.56
C SER A 380 20.55 8.62 -21.20
N VAL A 381 20.11 9.79 -21.64
CA VAL A 381 18.83 9.98 -22.34
C VAL A 381 18.88 9.30 -23.71
N ILE A 382 19.94 9.47 -24.49
CA ILE A 382 20.09 8.80 -25.79
C ILE A 382 19.99 7.28 -25.60
N PHE A 383 20.73 6.73 -24.64
CA PHE A 383 20.68 5.32 -24.29
C PHE A 383 19.26 4.88 -23.87
N CYS A 384 18.62 5.62 -22.95
CA CYS A 384 17.27 5.32 -22.50
C CYS A 384 16.21 5.44 -23.60
N VAL A 385 16.38 6.34 -24.58
CA VAL A 385 15.47 6.48 -25.72
C VAL A 385 15.62 5.29 -26.66
N ILE A 386 16.85 4.87 -26.96
CA ILE A 386 17.09 3.68 -27.81
C ILE A 386 16.39 2.45 -27.17
N PHE A 387 16.68 2.12 -25.91
CA PHE A 387 16.08 0.92 -25.32
C PHE A 387 14.61 1.11 -24.88
N GLY A 388 14.27 2.31 -24.44
CA GLY A 388 12.98 2.64 -23.85
C GLY A 388 11.90 3.05 -24.84
N MET A 389 12.22 3.41 -26.08
CA MET A 389 11.22 3.83 -27.08
C MET A 389 11.11 2.91 -28.31
N THR A 390 12.10 2.06 -28.62
CA THR A 390 12.09 1.20 -29.83
C THR A 390 10.84 0.36 -29.99
N PHE A 391 10.29 -0.21 -28.91
CA PHE A 391 9.12 -1.09 -28.96
C PHE A 391 7.83 -0.43 -28.45
N SER A 392 7.87 0.84 -28.07
CA SER A 392 6.73 1.48 -27.39
C SER A 392 5.50 1.62 -28.27
N LEU A 393 5.68 1.80 -29.59
CA LEU A 393 4.58 1.85 -30.56
C LEU A 393 3.79 0.54 -30.63
N LEU A 394 4.47 -0.61 -30.50
CA LEU A 394 3.80 -1.92 -30.53
C LEU A 394 2.88 -2.11 -29.31
N TRP A 395 3.21 -1.52 -28.16
CA TRP A 395 2.47 -1.76 -26.92
C TRP A 395 1.66 -0.58 -26.43
N LEU A 396 1.69 0.54 -27.13
CA LEU A 396 0.82 1.67 -26.86
C LEU A 396 -0.67 1.25 -26.77
N PRO A 397 -1.23 0.44 -27.70
CA PRO A 397 -2.61 0.00 -27.59
C PRO A 397 -2.87 -0.83 -26.34
N LEU A 398 -1.95 -1.74 -26.00
CA LEU A 398 -2.03 -2.58 -24.81
C LEU A 398 -2.07 -1.72 -23.53
N VAL A 399 -1.19 -0.72 -23.43
CA VAL A 399 -1.14 0.21 -22.30
C VAL A 399 -2.42 1.03 -22.21
N LEU A 400 -2.90 1.60 -23.31
CA LEU A 400 -4.13 2.39 -23.35
C LEU A 400 -5.37 1.58 -22.94
N ILE A 401 -5.52 0.36 -23.47
CA ILE A 401 -6.60 -0.56 -23.10
C ILE A 401 -6.53 -0.89 -21.61
N SER A 402 -5.33 -1.16 -21.09
CA SER A 402 -5.15 -1.48 -19.66
C SER A 402 -5.53 -0.32 -18.75
N ILE A 403 -5.20 0.93 -19.13
CA ILE A 403 -5.56 2.14 -18.37
C ILE A 403 -7.07 2.34 -18.41
N HIS A 404 -7.68 2.27 -19.59
CA HIS A 404 -9.11 2.49 -19.75
C HIS A 404 -9.96 1.47 -18.97
N LEU A 405 -9.65 0.18 -19.10
CA LEU A 405 -10.40 -0.87 -18.39
C LEU A 405 -10.20 -0.80 -16.87
N ALA A 406 -8.99 -0.44 -16.41
CA ALA A 406 -8.73 -0.26 -14.98
C ALA A 406 -9.47 0.94 -14.40
N GLU A 407 -9.60 2.03 -15.15
CA GLU A 407 -10.34 3.22 -14.73
C GLU A 407 -11.84 2.93 -14.62
N LYS A 408 -12.41 2.23 -15.61
CA LYS A 408 -13.80 1.75 -15.53
C LYS A 408 -14.03 0.88 -14.30
N HIS A 409 -13.08 -0.03 -14.00
CA HIS A 409 -13.17 -0.87 -12.81
C HIS A 409 -13.06 -0.07 -11.51
N ARG A 410 -12.24 0.98 -11.49
CA ARG A 410 -12.10 1.91 -10.35
C ARG A 410 -13.43 2.57 -10.01
N GLU A 411 -14.13 3.09 -11.02
CA GLU A 411 -15.45 3.73 -10.85
C GLU A 411 -16.49 2.76 -10.29
N ASP A 412 -16.54 1.53 -10.82
CA ASP A 412 -17.45 0.49 -10.33
C ASP A 412 -17.12 0.07 -8.89
N ALA A 413 -15.83 -0.01 -8.53
CA ALA A 413 -15.40 -0.33 -7.18
C ALA A 413 -15.74 0.78 -6.17
N LEU A 414 -15.63 2.05 -6.58
CA LEU A 414 -16.00 3.20 -5.78
C LEU A 414 -17.51 3.24 -5.50
N LYS A 415 -18.34 3.00 -6.51
CA LYS A 415 -19.81 2.95 -6.36
C LYS A 415 -20.28 1.85 -5.41
N ASN A 416 -19.58 0.73 -5.36
CA ASN A 416 -19.97 -0.45 -4.58
C ASN A 416 -19.37 -0.50 -3.16
N SER A 417 -18.53 0.46 -2.77
CA SER A 417 -17.80 0.41 -1.49
C SER A 417 -17.98 1.67 -0.67
N THR A 418 -18.26 1.49 0.62
CA THR A 418 -18.33 2.59 1.60
C THR A 418 -16.98 2.94 2.22
N VAL A 419 -15.96 2.11 2.00
CA VAL A 419 -14.65 2.23 2.67
C VAL A 419 -13.62 2.93 1.77
N LYS A 420 -13.82 2.85 0.44
CA LYS A 420 -12.92 3.41 -0.58
C LYS A 420 -13.11 4.93 -0.70
N ILE A 421 -12.00 5.66 -0.70
CA ILE A 421 -12.00 7.12 -0.88
C ILE A 421 -11.80 7.45 -2.36
N GLN A 422 -10.73 6.91 -2.96
CA GLN A 422 -10.43 7.11 -4.38
C GLN A 422 -10.61 5.82 -5.21
N GLY A 423 -10.72 4.65 -4.55
CA GLY A 423 -10.90 3.33 -5.17
C GLY A 423 -9.61 2.84 -5.84
N CYS A 424 -8.51 3.37 -5.39
CA CYS A 424 -7.29 3.47 -6.15
C CYS A 424 -6.41 2.20 -5.94
N ASP A 425 -6.67 1.51 -4.84
CA ASP A 425 -6.28 0.15 -4.44
C ASP A 425 -6.60 -0.95 -5.47
N VAL A 426 -7.53 -0.71 -6.40
CA VAL A 426 -7.94 -1.71 -7.40
C VAL A 426 -7.24 -1.54 -8.75
N VAL A 427 -6.72 -0.35 -9.04
CA VAL A 427 -6.27 0.06 -10.38
C VAL A 427 -5.08 -0.77 -10.83
N SER A 428 -4.03 -0.82 -10.03
CA SER A 428 -2.80 -1.54 -10.37
C SER A 428 -3.06 -3.04 -10.47
N SER A 429 -3.83 -3.60 -9.53
CA SER A 429 -4.24 -5.01 -9.57
C SER A 429 -5.00 -5.35 -10.85
N TYR A 430 -5.92 -4.49 -11.28
CA TYR A 430 -6.69 -4.73 -12.49
C TYR A 430 -5.84 -4.60 -13.76
N LYS A 431 -4.93 -3.61 -13.83
CA LYS A 431 -3.96 -3.49 -14.93
C LYS A 431 -3.15 -4.78 -15.10
N VAL A 432 -2.66 -5.36 -14.00
CA VAL A 432 -1.91 -6.63 -14.02
C VAL A 432 -2.75 -7.76 -14.57
N LEU A 433 -3.98 -7.91 -14.12
CA LEU A 433 -4.88 -8.97 -14.58
C LEU A 433 -5.16 -8.85 -16.08
N VAL A 434 -5.39 -7.63 -16.56
CA VAL A 434 -5.56 -7.34 -17.99
C VAL A 434 -4.28 -7.70 -18.75
N LEU A 435 -3.10 -7.32 -18.26
CA LEU A 435 -1.82 -7.60 -18.90
C LEU A 435 -1.48 -9.10 -18.94
N ILE A 436 -1.81 -9.88 -17.90
CA ILE A 436 -1.62 -11.34 -17.90
C ILE A 436 -2.36 -12.01 -19.06
N VAL A 437 -3.52 -11.49 -19.44
CA VAL A 437 -4.34 -12.03 -20.53
C VAL A 437 -3.95 -11.42 -21.89
N LEU A 438 -3.82 -10.10 -21.96
CA LEU A 438 -3.60 -9.39 -23.22
C LEU A 438 -2.17 -9.47 -23.73
N LEU A 439 -1.16 -9.56 -22.86
CA LEU A 439 0.23 -9.57 -23.30
C LEU A 439 0.56 -10.84 -24.13
N PRO A 440 0.19 -12.07 -23.70
CA PRO A 440 0.38 -13.25 -24.54
C PRO A 440 -0.42 -13.21 -25.85
N THR A 441 -1.65 -12.68 -25.85
CA THR A 441 -2.48 -12.63 -27.06
C THR A 441 -1.93 -11.64 -28.08
N PHE A 442 -1.47 -10.46 -27.62
CA PHE A 442 -0.80 -9.48 -28.48
C PHE A 442 0.52 -10.02 -29.02
N ASN A 443 1.33 -10.69 -28.20
CA ASN A 443 2.59 -11.27 -28.65
C ASN A 443 2.39 -12.40 -29.66
N LEU A 444 1.36 -13.24 -29.48
CA LEU A 444 0.96 -14.24 -30.46
C LEU A 444 0.52 -13.58 -31.77
N PHE A 445 -0.31 -12.54 -31.70
CA PHE A 445 -0.79 -11.80 -32.86
C PHE A 445 0.37 -11.17 -33.66
N TYR A 446 1.28 -10.45 -32.98
CA TYR A 446 2.46 -9.87 -33.61
C TYR A 446 3.39 -10.94 -34.18
N GLY A 447 3.67 -12.00 -33.43
CA GLY A 447 4.48 -13.12 -33.89
C GLY A 447 3.94 -13.74 -35.16
N LEU A 448 2.62 -13.98 -35.23
CA LEU A 448 1.95 -14.50 -36.42
C LEU A 448 2.09 -13.55 -37.61
N ILE A 449 1.75 -12.26 -37.46
CA ILE A 449 1.80 -11.28 -38.56
C ILE A 449 3.23 -11.15 -39.12
N PHE A 450 4.22 -10.93 -38.25
CA PHE A 450 5.60 -10.80 -38.68
C PHE A 450 6.14 -12.10 -39.30
N SER A 451 5.74 -13.26 -38.77
CA SER A 451 6.15 -14.54 -39.35
C SER A 451 5.58 -14.78 -40.74
N LEU A 452 4.31 -14.41 -40.98
CA LEU A 452 3.64 -14.51 -42.28
C LEU A 452 4.31 -13.60 -43.32
N TYR A 453 4.74 -12.41 -42.89
CA TYR A 453 5.43 -11.43 -43.73
C TYR A 453 6.87 -11.84 -44.08
N LEU A 454 7.65 -12.29 -43.10
CA LEU A 454 9.09 -12.56 -43.27
C LEU A 454 9.41 -13.95 -43.83
N TYR A 455 8.59 -14.96 -43.52
CA TYR A 455 8.92 -16.36 -43.84
C TYR A 455 7.86 -17.02 -44.73
N LYS A 456 8.33 -17.78 -45.73
CA LYS A 456 7.46 -18.54 -46.64
C LYS A 456 7.13 -19.95 -46.16
N THR A 457 8.00 -20.59 -45.37
CA THR A 457 7.80 -21.97 -44.90
C THR A 457 7.08 -22.04 -43.56
N TRP A 458 6.17 -23.02 -43.42
CA TRP A 458 5.38 -23.23 -42.19
C TRP A 458 6.24 -23.48 -40.95
N LEU A 459 7.31 -24.27 -41.07
CA LEU A 459 8.19 -24.56 -39.94
C LEU A 459 8.85 -23.29 -39.39
N LYS A 460 9.39 -22.42 -40.26
CA LYS A 460 10.01 -21.15 -39.85
C LYS A 460 8.99 -20.20 -39.24
N ARG A 461 7.74 -20.21 -39.72
CA ARG A 461 6.65 -19.40 -39.15
C ARG A 461 6.32 -19.77 -37.72
N ILE A 462 6.17 -21.08 -37.47
CA ILE A 462 5.87 -21.61 -36.12
C ILE A 462 7.01 -21.29 -35.17
N ILE A 463 8.26 -21.56 -35.59
CA ILE A 463 9.45 -21.28 -34.77
C ILE A 463 9.55 -19.78 -34.44
N PHE A 464 9.38 -18.90 -35.43
CA PHE A 464 9.45 -17.44 -35.20
C PHE A 464 8.31 -16.94 -34.29
N THR A 465 7.09 -17.46 -34.46
CA THR A 465 5.95 -17.09 -33.61
C THR A 465 6.21 -17.52 -32.17
N PHE A 466 6.72 -18.74 -31.96
CA PHE A 466 7.08 -19.24 -30.64
C PHE A 466 8.19 -18.38 -29.99
N LEU A 467 9.25 -18.08 -30.74
CA LEU A 467 10.32 -17.17 -30.29
C LEU A 467 9.79 -15.78 -29.93
N SER A 468 8.84 -15.25 -30.71
CA SER A 468 8.22 -13.95 -30.44
C SER A 468 7.46 -13.95 -29.11
N ILE A 469 6.72 -15.02 -28.79
CA ILE A 469 6.00 -15.15 -27.51
C ILE A 469 6.97 -15.16 -26.32
N CYS A 470 8.17 -15.73 -26.47
CA CYS A 470 9.18 -15.78 -25.42
C CYS A 470 10.01 -14.49 -25.30
N ILE A 471 10.40 -13.88 -26.41
CA ILE A 471 11.33 -12.74 -26.44
C ILE A 471 10.62 -11.40 -26.24
N LEU A 472 9.44 -11.20 -26.85
CA LEU A 472 8.71 -9.92 -26.74
C LEU A 472 8.40 -9.50 -25.29
N PRO A 473 8.00 -10.39 -24.36
CA PRO A 473 7.84 -10.01 -22.96
C PRO A 473 9.14 -9.50 -22.31
N ILE A 474 10.29 -10.04 -22.69
CA ILE A 474 11.60 -9.59 -22.18
C ILE A 474 11.91 -8.20 -22.74
N CYS A 475 11.68 -8.00 -24.04
CA CYS A 475 11.76 -6.67 -24.65
C CYS A 475 10.81 -5.67 -23.97
N TYR A 476 9.65 -6.12 -23.47
CA TYR A 476 8.68 -5.27 -22.76
C TYR A 476 9.19 -4.82 -21.43
N TYR A 477 9.71 -5.76 -20.69
CA TYR A 477 10.35 -5.47 -19.44
C TYR A 477 11.48 -4.44 -19.59
N ILE A 478 12.35 -4.63 -20.60
CA ILE A 478 13.45 -3.71 -20.91
C ILE A 478 12.91 -2.32 -21.31
N ASN A 479 11.97 -2.27 -22.25
CA ASN A 479 11.38 -1.03 -22.76
C ASN A 479 10.72 -0.22 -21.63
N LEU A 480 9.93 -0.88 -20.78
CA LEU A 480 9.36 -0.26 -19.60
C LEU A 480 10.46 0.30 -18.68
N ASN A 481 11.47 -0.49 -18.32
CA ASN A 481 12.49 -0.07 -17.34
C ASN A 481 13.25 1.21 -17.75
N TYR A 482 13.56 1.36 -19.03
CA TYR A 482 14.26 2.54 -19.54
C TYR A 482 13.33 3.72 -19.79
N SER A 483 12.11 3.50 -20.28
CA SER A 483 11.16 4.59 -20.58
C SER A 483 10.82 5.45 -19.37
N VAL A 484 10.72 4.88 -18.16
CA VAL A 484 10.38 5.62 -16.94
C VAL A 484 11.54 6.48 -16.42
N GLN A 485 12.79 6.24 -16.86
CA GLN A 485 13.93 7.08 -16.48
C GLN A 485 13.94 8.40 -17.26
N ILE A 486 13.42 8.40 -18.50
CA ILE A 486 13.46 9.54 -19.43
C ILE A 486 12.87 10.82 -18.80
N PRO A 487 11.66 10.85 -18.20
CA PRO A 487 11.12 12.09 -17.63
C PRO A 487 11.94 12.65 -16.47
N THR A 488 12.62 11.79 -15.71
CA THR A 488 13.48 12.22 -14.60
C THR A 488 14.77 12.83 -15.13
N LEU A 489 15.41 12.20 -16.11
CA LEU A 489 16.61 12.73 -16.76
C LEU A 489 16.33 14.07 -17.44
N LEU A 490 15.22 14.19 -18.18
CA LEU A 490 14.82 15.45 -18.82
C LEU A 490 14.58 16.58 -17.81
N ARG A 491 13.96 16.27 -16.67
CA ARG A 491 13.78 17.26 -15.58
C ARG A 491 15.12 17.69 -15.01
N GLN A 492 16.02 16.76 -14.70
CA GLN A 492 17.36 17.04 -14.17
C GLN A 492 18.21 17.84 -15.16
N MET A 493 18.13 17.52 -16.46
CA MET A 493 18.77 18.32 -17.52
C MET A 493 18.28 19.77 -17.53
N LYS A 494 16.97 20.00 -17.35
CA LYS A 494 16.42 21.36 -17.25
C LYS A 494 17.00 22.11 -16.06
N ILE A 495 17.17 21.45 -14.91
CA ILE A 495 17.78 22.04 -13.71
C ILE A 495 19.24 22.45 -14.00
N LEU A 496 20.02 21.52 -14.55
CA LEU A 496 21.43 21.76 -14.88
C LEU A 496 21.59 22.87 -15.92
N LEU A 497 20.70 22.94 -16.91
CA LEU A 497 20.70 24.01 -17.91
C LEU A 497 20.53 25.39 -17.26
N LYS A 498 19.65 25.52 -16.25
CA LYS A 498 19.51 26.79 -15.51
C LYS A 498 20.79 27.18 -14.79
N VAL A 499 21.49 26.22 -14.18
CA VAL A 499 22.79 26.46 -13.52
C VAL A 499 23.87 26.89 -14.52
N ILE A 500 23.90 26.27 -15.71
CA ILE A 500 24.87 26.58 -16.77
C ILE A 500 24.61 27.96 -17.39
N CYS A 501 23.35 28.27 -17.70
CA CYS A 501 22.94 29.55 -18.31
C CYS A 501 22.89 30.71 -17.31
N GLY A 502 22.81 30.42 -16.01
CA GLY A 502 22.62 31.39 -14.92
C GLY A 502 23.84 32.23 -14.56
N LYS A 503 24.59 32.75 -15.55
CA LYS A 503 25.64 33.75 -15.31
C LYS A 503 25.09 35.13 -14.89
N ILE A 504 23.79 35.39 -15.10
CA ILE A 504 23.14 36.64 -14.71
C ILE A 504 22.46 36.44 -13.35
N ASN A 505 23.00 37.07 -12.31
CA ASN A 505 22.62 36.90 -10.89
C ASN A 505 21.09 37.02 -10.65
N VAL A 506 20.42 37.93 -11.36
CA VAL A 506 18.98 38.23 -11.22
C VAL A 506 18.09 37.04 -11.63
N TRP A 507 18.55 36.19 -12.55
CA TRP A 507 17.74 35.06 -13.07
C TRP A 507 17.72 33.87 -12.11
N ARG A 508 18.49 33.92 -11.01
CA ARG A 508 18.63 32.84 -10.02
C ARG A 508 17.93 33.12 -8.69
N ASP A 509 17.24 34.25 -8.52
CA ASP A 509 16.65 34.60 -7.21
C ASP A 509 15.61 33.57 -6.74
N ASN A 510 14.76 33.05 -7.62
CA ASN A 510 13.81 31.98 -7.27
C ASN A 510 14.51 30.66 -6.86
N GLU A 511 15.69 30.38 -7.42
CA GLU A 511 16.48 29.19 -7.07
C GLU A 511 17.17 29.36 -5.72
N ARG A 512 17.67 30.58 -5.47
CA ARG A 512 18.24 31.00 -4.19
C ARG A 512 17.22 30.91 -3.08
N GLU A 513 16.01 31.43 -3.29
CA GLU A 513 14.89 31.31 -2.37
C GLU A 513 14.55 29.85 -2.05
N LEU A 514 14.55 28.97 -3.06
CA LEU A 514 14.30 27.55 -2.85
C LEU A 514 15.40 26.90 -1.99
N ILE A 515 16.67 27.24 -2.26
CA ILE A 515 17.82 26.71 -1.52
C ILE A 515 17.83 27.23 -0.08
N SER A 516 17.59 28.52 0.14
CA SER A 516 17.55 29.15 1.47
C SER A 516 16.40 28.59 2.29
N THR A 517 15.20 28.49 1.71
CA THR A 517 14.02 27.90 2.37
C THR A 517 14.29 26.45 2.77
N ARG A 518 14.92 25.66 1.88
CA ARG A 518 15.31 24.29 2.20
C ARG A 518 16.29 24.25 3.37
N HIS A 519 17.33 25.08 3.36
CA HIS A 519 18.32 25.17 4.44
C HIS A 519 17.68 25.50 5.79
N GLU A 520 16.81 26.50 5.85
CA GLU A 520 16.09 26.84 7.07
C GLU A 520 15.23 25.69 7.59
N LEU A 521 14.53 25.00 6.69
CA LEU A 521 13.71 23.85 7.06
C LEU A 521 14.54 22.67 7.55
N GLN A 522 15.73 22.42 6.98
CA GLN A 522 16.64 21.40 7.50
C GLN A 522 17.06 21.69 8.94
N LEU A 523 17.41 22.95 9.24
CA LEU A 523 17.78 23.36 10.59
C LEU A 523 16.59 23.19 11.56
N LYS A 524 15.40 23.66 11.17
CA LYS A 524 14.17 23.51 11.97
C LYS A 524 13.79 22.06 12.23
N VAL A 525 13.90 21.18 11.23
CA VAL A 525 13.62 19.75 11.39
C VAL A 525 14.62 19.11 12.36
N ARG A 526 15.90 19.47 12.29
CA ARG A 526 16.93 18.93 13.21
C ARG A 526 16.73 19.44 14.63
N GLU A 527 16.40 20.71 14.80
CA GLU A 527 16.03 21.29 16.09
C GLU A 527 14.80 20.57 16.66
N LEU A 528 13.76 20.36 15.86
CA LEU A 528 12.57 19.64 16.26
C LEU A 528 12.87 18.21 16.72
N VAL A 529 13.71 17.48 15.97
CA VAL A 529 14.14 16.12 16.35
C VAL A 529 14.91 16.13 17.66
N SER A 530 15.80 17.11 17.87
CA SER A 530 16.58 17.21 19.11
C SER A 530 15.72 17.55 20.33
N THR A 531 14.66 18.34 20.16
CA THR A 531 13.79 18.83 21.24
C THR A 531 12.64 17.85 21.56
N LEU A 532 11.97 17.31 20.54
CA LEU A 532 10.82 16.43 20.71
C LEU A 532 11.20 14.95 20.70
N GLY A 533 12.30 14.57 20.05
CA GLY A 533 12.74 13.18 19.90
C GLY A 533 12.87 12.42 21.22
N PRO A 534 13.59 12.94 22.24
CA PRO A 534 13.70 12.29 23.55
C PRO A 534 12.36 12.02 24.23
N ASN A 535 11.38 12.91 23.99
CA ASN A 535 10.05 12.80 24.57
C ASN A 535 9.16 11.78 23.85
N VAL A 536 9.58 11.20 22.71
CA VAL A 536 8.82 10.15 22.00
C VAL A 536 8.97 8.81 22.72
N SER A 537 10.22 8.36 22.89
CA SER A 537 10.63 7.13 23.57
C SER A 537 12.11 7.23 23.95
N ASP A 538 12.53 6.52 25.00
CA ASP A 538 13.91 6.58 25.53
C ASP A 538 14.96 6.23 24.45
N ASP A 539 14.68 5.22 23.62
CA ASP A 539 15.58 4.76 22.55
C ASP A 539 15.46 5.55 21.24
N PHE A 540 14.63 6.61 21.18
CA PHE A 540 14.29 7.28 19.91
C PHE A 540 15.55 7.82 19.19
N LEU A 541 16.36 8.58 19.93
CA LEU A 541 17.58 9.16 19.38
C LEU A 541 18.61 8.09 19.06
N GLU A 542 18.72 7.04 19.87
CA GLU A 542 19.65 5.95 19.60
C GLU A 542 19.29 5.22 18.29
N GLN A 543 18.00 4.89 18.10
CA GLN A 543 17.52 4.27 16.86
C GLN A 543 17.76 5.17 15.64
N LEU A 544 17.54 6.47 15.79
CA LEU A 544 17.81 7.44 14.74
C LEU A 544 19.31 7.53 14.40
N TYR A 545 20.18 7.53 15.42
CA TYR A 545 21.64 7.62 15.25
C TYR A 545 22.28 6.34 14.73
N ARG A 546 21.68 5.17 15.00
CA ARG A 546 22.05 3.90 14.33
C ARG A 546 21.82 3.99 12.82
N ASN A 547 20.79 4.70 12.38
CA ASN A 547 20.51 4.92 10.97
C ASN A 547 21.44 5.98 10.37
N ILE A 548 21.51 7.17 10.99
CA ILE A 548 22.34 8.31 10.57
C ILE A 548 23.20 8.77 11.75
N PRO A 549 24.52 8.54 11.74
CA PRO A 549 25.37 8.87 12.87
C PRO A 549 25.32 10.35 13.23
N LYS A 550 25.20 10.65 14.54
CA LYS A 550 25.07 12.02 15.06
C LYS A 550 26.16 12.96 14.54
N PHE A 551 27.42 12.51 14.51
CA PHE A 551 28.54 13.34 14.06
C PHE A 551 28.38 13.82 12.60
N VAL A 552 27.74 13.03 11.74
CA VAL A 552 27.48 13.41 10.34
C VAL A 552 26.41 14.49 10.29
N VAL A 553 25.35 14.34 11.08
CA VAL A 553 24.28 15.34 11.19
C VAL A 553 24.82 16.65 11.77
N ASP A 554 25.66 16.58 12.80
CA ASP A 554 26.26 17.77 13.43
C ASP A 554 27.24 18.48 12.49
N ALA A 555 28.09 17.74 11.76
CA ALA A 555 29.00 18.29 10.77
C ALA A 555 28.23 18.97 9.62
N ASP A 556 27.18 18.33 9.12
CA ASP A 556 26.33 18.91 8.08
C ASP A 556 25.58 20.14 8.60
N THR A 557 25.10 20.13 9.85
CA THR A 557 24.42 21.28 10.47
C THR A 557 25.36 22.48 10.59
N LYS A 558 26.61 22.27 11.01
CA LYS A 558 27.63 23.33 11.03
C LYS A 558 27.88 23.90 9.63
N ARG A 559 27.91 23.04 8.60
CA ARG A 559 28.04 23.46 7.19
C ARG A 559 26.84 24.31 6.74
N LEU A 560 25.61 23.89 7.09
CA LEU A 560 24.39 24.64 6.77
C LEU A 560 24.37 26.02 7.42
N ILE A 561 24.80 26.11 8.69
CA ILE A 561 24.89 27.39 9.41
C ILE A 561 25.91 28.32 8.75
N ARG A 562 27.09 27.81 8.37
CA ARG A 562 28.13 28.61 7.71
C ARG A 562 27.71 29.13 6.33
N GLY A 563 26.95 28.34 5.57
CA GLY A 563 26.49 28.70 4.22
C GLY A 563 25.09 29.30 4.17
N LYS A 564 24.56 29.78 5.30
CA LYS A 564 23.20 30.31 5.39
C LYS A 564 23.02 31.55 4.51
N ASP A 565 24.02 32.41 4.47
CA ASP A 565 23.95 33.71 3.78
C ASP A 565 24.37 33.64 2.30
N ASP A 566 25.02 32.55 1.90
CA ASP A 566 25.51 32.33 0.53
C ASP A 566 24.39 32.30 -0.52
N TRP A 567 23.19 31.90 -0.10
CA TRP A 567 22.06 31.62 -0.98
C TRP A 567 20.83 32.48 -0.69
N VAL A 568 20.96 33.54 0.11
CA VAL A 568 19.85 34.47 0.36
C VAL A 568 19.54 35.23 -0.94
N PRO A 569 18.26 35.38 -1.33
CA PRO A 569 17.85 36.20 -2.46
C PRO A 569 18.43 37.61 -2.39
N ILE A 570 18.80 38.19 -3.53
CA ILE A 570 19.54 39.47 -3.56
C ILE A 570 18.73 40.60 -2.89
N LEU A 571 17.41 40.62 -3.12
CA LEU A 571 16.48 41.59 -2.54
C LEU A 571 16.34 41.46 -1.01
N GLN A 572 16.49 40.26 -0.46
CA GLN A 572 16.48 40.04 0.99
C GLN A 572 17.84 40.37 1.61
N ARG A 573 18.92 40.04 0.89
CA ARG A 573 20.28 40.34 1.33
C ARG A 573 20.50 41.85 1.48
N SER A 574 20.03 42.66 0.52
CA SER A 574 20.12 44.12 0.64
C SER A 574 19.36 44.68 1.85
N GLN A 575 18.25 44.05 2.26
CA GLN A 575 17.51 44.42 3.47
C GLN A 575 18.22 44.00 4.77
N LEU A 576 18.98 42.90 4.75
CA LEU A 576 19.79 42.44 5.88
C LEU A 576 21.02 43.34 6.07
N GLU A 577 21.75 43.61 4.99
CA GLU A 577 22.90 44.52 4.99
C GLU A 577 22.50 45.92 5.47
N TYR A 578 21.34 46.43 5.02
CA TYR A 578 20.81 47.71 5.51
C TYR A 578 20.42 47.71 6.99
N LYS A 579 19.97 46.58 7.55
CA LYS A 579 19.68 46.45 8.99
C LYS A 579 20.94 46.38 9.84
N GLU A 580 22.00 45.74 9.35
CA GLU A 580 23.30 45.69 10.01
C GLU A 580 24.03 47.04 9.95
N GLU A 581 23.80 47.85 8.92
CA GLU A 581 24.32 49.24 8.87
C GLU A 581 23.57 50.20 9.82
N ILE A 582 22.35 49.86 10.23
CA ILE A 582 21.51 50.68 11.13
C ILE A 582 21.73 50.32 12.62
N LEU A 583 22.16 49.10 12.93
CA LEU A 583 22.48 48.61 14.28
C LEU A 583 23.94 48.92 14.65
#